data_AF-A0A1X2DBG6-F1
#
_entry.id   AF-A0A1X2DBG6-F1
#
_cell.length_a   1.000
_cell.length_b   1.000
_cell.length_c   1.000
_cell.angle_alpha   90.00
_cell.angle_beta   90.00
_cell.angle_gamma   90.00
#
_symmetry.space_group_name_H-M   'P 1'
#
loop_
_entity.id
_entity.type
_entity.pdbx_description
1 polymer ?
#
loop_
_entity_poly.entity_id
_entity_poly.type
_entity_poly.pdbx_seq_one_letter_code
_entity_poly.pdbx_strand_id
1 'polypeptide(L)'
;MSTTTTEYPSAVAKARFVRVSPTKARRVIDLVRGKSVEDALDILRWAPQAASEPVAKVIASAAANAQNNNGLDPATLVVATVYADEGPTAKRIRPRAQGRAFRIRRRTSHITVVVESRPASGERSAKSTRARRAEASKAAAKAPAKKAPAKKAPAKKAPAAKKAPAKRAQTPTTSEASETKGGSD
;
A
#
# COMPACT_ATOMS: atom_id res chain seq x y z
N MET A 1 -2.26 30.47 -9.63
CA MET A 1 -3.00 29.21 -9.38
C MET A 1 -2.72 28.79 -7.94
N SER A 2 -3.73 28.90 -7.07
CA SER A 2 -3.61 28.57 -5.64
C SER A 2 -3.49 27.06 -5.46
N THR A 3 -2.30 26.57 -5.15
CA THR A 3 -2.07 25.17 -4.73
C THR A 3 -2.59 25.01 -3.31
N THR A 4 -3.84 24.55 -3.13
CA THR A 4 -4.32 24.09 -1.82
C THR A 4 -3.52 22.85 -1.43
N THR A 5 -2.54 23.03 -0.53
CA THR A 5 -1.78 21.93 0.09
C THR A 5 -2.77 21.02 0.80
N THR A 6 -2.95 19.81 0.29
CA THR A 6 -3.75 18.80 0.99
C THR A 6 -2.87 18.21 2.09
N GLU A 7 -3.19 18.52 3.34
CA GLU A 7 -2.44 18.01 4.50
C GLU A 7 -2.94 16.61 4.86
N TYR A 8 -2.03 15.63 4.78
CA TYR A 8 -2.25 14.27 5.27
C TYR A 8 -1.50 14.07 6.58
N PRO A 9 -2.04 13.28 7.54
CA PRO A 9 -1.30 12.91 8.72
C PRO A 9 -0.10 12.06 8.30
N SER A 10 1.09 12.49 8.72
CA SER A 10 2.36 11.93 8.28
C SER A 10 3.26 11.50 9.44
N ALA A 11 4.20 10.62 9.15
CA ALA A 11 5.25 10.20 10.04
C ALA A 11 6.59 10.20 9.31
N VAL A 12 7.66 10.44 10.06
CA VAL A 12 9.02 10.61 9.52
C VAL A 12 9.95 9.58 10.13
N ALA A 13 10.87 9.05 9.31
CA ALA A 13 12.04 8.31 9.77
C ALA A 13 13.30 8.81 9.08
N LYS A 14 14.42 8.77 9.80
CA LYS A 14 15.73 9.22 9.31
C LYS A 14 16.82 8.23 9.70
N ALA A 15 17.65 7.84 8.73
CA ALA A 15 18.89 7.13 8.98
C ALA A 15 20.08 8.03 8.63
N ARG A 16 20.94 8.27 9.61
CA ARG A 16 22.13 9.11 9.48
C ARG A 16 23.38 8.27 9.41
N PHE A 17 24.41 8.82 8.78
CA PHE A 17 25.74 8.20 8.60
C PHE A 17 25.71 6.83 7.90
N VAL A 18 24.74 6.62 7.00
CA VAL A 18 24.64 5.39 6.21
C VAL A 18 25.85 5.30 5.28
N ARG A 19 26.55 4.16 5.26
CA ARG A 19 27.76 3.93 4.45
C ARG A 19 27.43 3.60 3.00
N VAL A 20 26.59 4.41 2.37
CA VAL A 20 26.22 4.33 0.97
C VAL A 20 26.43 5.70 0.34
N SER A 21 26.82 5.73 -0.95
CA SER A 21 26.92 6.99 -1.67
C SER A 21 25.52 7.55 -1.94
N PRO A 22 25.29 8.86 -1.77
CA PRO A 22 23.98 9.48 -2.03
C PRO A 22 23.41 9.15 -3.40
N THR A 23 24.23 9.15 -4.45
CA THR A 23 23.81 8.83 -5.82
C THR A 23 23.31 7.39 -5.97
N LYS A 24 23.94 6.42 -5.28
CA LYS A 24 23.49 5.03 -5.30
C LYS A 24 22.19 4.84 -4.52
N ALA A 25 22.02 5.55 -3.41
CA ALA A 25 20.77 5.55 -2.66
C ALA A 25 19.63 6.17 -3.47
N ARG A 26 19.86 7.32 -4.12
CA ARG A 26 18.86 8.02 -4.96
C ARG A 26 18.30 7.12 -6.07
N ARG A 27 19.17 6.37 -6.76
CA ARG A 27 18.75 5.39 -7.78
C ARG A 27 17.70 4.40 -7.27
N VAL A 28 17.82 3.96 -6.02
CA VAL A 28 16.88 3.00 -5.42
C VAL A 28 15.62 3.71 -4.91
N ILE A 29 15.79 4.89 -4.31
CA ILE A 29 14.71 5.72 -3.79
C ILE A 29 13.70 6.10 -4.89
N ASP A 30 14.18 6.37 -6.09
CA ASP A 30 13.32 6.77 -7.21
C ASP A 30 12.35 5.64 -7.62
N LEU A 31 12.63 4.37 -7.30
CA LEU A 31 11.74 3.25 -7.57
C LEU A 31 10.52 3.19 -6.64
N VAL A 32 10.61 3.79 -5.46
CA VAL A 32 9.60 3.65 -4.38
C VAL A 32 8.82 4.94 -4.10
N ARG A 33 9.20 6.06 -4.73
CA ARG A 33 8.51 7.34 -4.55
C ARG A 33 7.05 7.23 -5.01
N GLY A 34 6.12 7.61 -4.14
CA GLY A 34 4.68 7.63 -4.44
C GLY A 34 3.98 6.27 -4.41
N LYS A 35 4.67 5.18 -4.05
CA LYS A 35 4.06 3.85 -3.92
C LYS A 35 3.51 3.63 -2.52
N SER A 36 2.63 2.63 -2.38
CA SER A 36 2.20 2.15 -1.06
C SER A 36 3.40 1.62 -0.29
N VAL A 37 3.34 1.64 1.04
CA VAL A 37 4.44 1.13 1.88
C VAL A 37 4.67 -0.36 1.64
N GLU A 38 3.61 -1.15 1.46
CA GLU A 38 3.69 -2.58 1.19
C GLU A 38 4.41 -2.87 -0.13
N ASP A 39 3.95 -2.27 -1.23
CA ASP A 39 4.59 -2.43 -2.54
C ASP A 39 6.05 -1.95 -2.52
N ALA A 40 6.32 -0.84 -1.82
CA ALA A 40 7.66 -0.30 -1.72
C ALA A 40 8.62 -1.27 -1.03
N LEU A 41 8.18 -1.95 0.05
CA LEU A 41 9.00 -2.95 0.74
C LEU A 41 9.26 -4.16 -0.15
N ASP A 42 8.28 -4.61 -0.92
CA ASP A 42 8.43 -5.74 -1.85
C ASP A 42 9.39 -5.43 -3.00
N ILE A 43 9.27 -4.24 -3.59
CA ILE A 43 10.19 -3.79 -4.65
C ILE A 43 11.62 -3.75 -4.11
N LEU A 44 11.83 -3.23 -2.90
CA LEU A 44 13.16 -3.13 -2.31
C LEU A 44 13.73 -4.49 -1.93
N ARG A 45 12.87 -5.44 -1.54
CA ARG A 45 13.28 -6.81 -1.21
C ARG A 45 13.87 -7.54 -2.42
N TRP A 46 13.33 -7.30 -3.61
CA TRP A 46 13.78 -7.93 -4.87
C TRP A 46 14.69 -7.06 -5.73
N ALA A 47 14.96 -5.82 -5.31
CA ALA A 47 15.88 -4.95 -6.02
C ALA A 47 17.32 -5.50 -5.94
N PRO A 48 18.05 -5.65 -7.06
CA PRO A 48 19.41 -6.19 -7.08
C PRO A 48 20.47 -5.24 -6.49
N GLN A 49 20.06 -4.05 -6.05
CA GLN A 49 20.97 -3.01 -5.59
C GLN A 49 21.19 -3.13 -4.07
N ALA A 50 22.43 -3.25 -3.61
CA ALA A 50 22.75 -3.32 -2.18
C ALA A 50 22.30 -2.10 -1.35
N ALA A 51 21.99 -0.97 -2.01
CA ALA A 51 21.42 0.20 -1.34
C ALA A 51 19.94 0.02 -0.96
N SER A 52 19.28 -1.09 -1.34
CA SER A 52 17.90 -1.39 -0.98
C SER A 52 17.73 -1.72 0.50
N GLU A 53 18.64 -2.48 1.11
CA GLU A 53 18.50 -2.90 2.51
C GLU A 53 18.43 -1.72 3.48
N PRO A 54 19.31 -0.70 3.41
CA PRO A 54 19.20 0.47 4.29
C PRO A 54 17.91 1.26 4.03
N VAL A 55 17.48 1.39 2.78
CA VAL A 55 16.25 2.13 2.43
C VAL A 55 15.02 1.39 2.96
N ALA A 56 14.95 0.06 2.80
CA ALA A 56 13.86 -0.76 3.29
C ALA A 56 13.70 -0.66 4.80
N LYS A 57 14.83 -0.69 5.55
CA LYS A 57 14.81 -0.49 7.01
C LYS A 57 14.23 0.86 7.42
N VAL A 58 14.55 1.93 6.69
CA VAL A 58 14.03 3.28 7.00
C VAL A 58 12.54 3.37 6.69
N ILE A 59 12.07 2.78 5.58
CA ILE A 59 10.64 2.75 5.25
C ILE A 59 9.87 1.93 6.31
N ALA A 60 10.37 0.75 6.68
CA ALA A 60 9.77 -0.07 7.74
C ALA A 60 9.72 0.69 9.08
N SER A 61 10.77 1.44 9.42
CA SER A 61 10.78 2.30 10.61
C SER A 61 9.77 3.44 10.51
N ALA A 62 9.59 4.06 9.34
CA ALA A 62 8.59 5.11 9.15
C ALA A 62 7.17 4.56 9.31
N ALA A 63 6.89 3.37 8.78
CA ALA A 63 5.63 2.68 8.95
C ALA A 63 5.36 2.34 10.42
N ALA A 64 6.36 1.83 11.15
CA ALA A 64 6.24 1.57 12.58
C ALA A 64 5.98 2.84 13.40
N ASN A 65 6.63 3.96 13.05
CA ASN A 65 6.36 5.25 13.69
C ASN A 65 4.92 5.72 13.43
N ALA A 66 4.44 5.58 12.19
CA ALA A 66 3.07 5.94 11.83
C ALA A 66 2.04 5.11 12.62
N GLN A 67 2.29 3.81 12.76
CA GLN A 67 1.39 2.89 13.48
C GLN A 67 1.41 3.12 14.99
N ASN A 68 2.59 3.14 15.60
CA ASN A 68 2.71 3.12 17.07
C ASN A 68 2.54 4.51 17.70
N ASN A 69 3.07 5.55 17.05
CA ASN A 69 3.06 6.90 17.65
C ASN A 69 1.84 7.71 17.19
N ASN A 70 1.42 7.54 15.94
CA ASN A 70 0.34 8.33 15.34
C ASN A 70 -0.97 7.53 15.19
N GLY A 71 -0.98 6.23 15.50
CA GLY A 71 -2.17 5.38 15.41
C GLY A 71 -2.72 5.23 13.99
N LEU A 72 -1.88 5.43 12.97
CA LEU A 72 -2.30 5.35 11.57
C LEU A 72 -2.36 3.89 11.10
N ASP A 73 -3.28 3.61 10.18
CA ASP A 73 -3.42 2.30 9.57
C ASP A 73 -2.27 2.05 8.58
N PRO A 74 -1.46 0.98 8.76
CA PRO A 74 -0.36 0.68 7.84
C PRO A 74 -0.82 0.44 6.40
N ALA A 75 -2.05 -0.05 6.18
CA ALA A 75 -2.56 -0.37 4.85
C ALA A 75 -2.83 0.89 3.98
N THR A 76 -3.03 2.05 4.61
CA THR A 76 -3.31 3.31 3.89
C THR A 76 -2.07 4.20 3.75
N LEU A 77 -0.90 3.72 4.18
CA LEU A 77 0.34 4.50 4.12
C LEU A 77 0.93 4.50 2.71
N VAL A 78 1.27 5.71 2.27
CA VAL A 78 1.96 5.96 1.01
C VAL A 78 3.28 6.66 1.30
N VAL A 79 4.31 6.31 0.53
CA VAL A 79 5.62 6.95 0.59
C VAL A 79 5.54 8.31 -0.12
N ALA A 80 5.26 9.36 0.65
CA ALA A 80 5.06 10.72 0.14
C ALA A 80 6.36 11.32 -0.38
N THR A 81 7.38 11.36 0.48
CA THR A 81 8.65 12.02 0.18
C THR A 81 9.80 11.16 0.69
N VAL A 82 10.74 10.86 -0.20
CA VAL A 82 12.01 10.22 0.17
C VAL A 82 13.15 10.96 -0.51
N TYR A 83 14.22 11.17 0.23
CA TYR A 83 15.44 11.74 -0.30
C TYR A 83 16.66 11.19 0.42
N ALA A 84 17.79 11.22 -0.30
CA ALA A 84 19.09 10.89 0.25
C ALA A 84 20.02 12.09 0.08
N ASP A 85 20.38 12.68 1.20
CA ASP A 85 21.32 13.79 1.29
C ASP A 85 22.75 13.30 1.47
N GLU A 86 23.69 14.17 1.14
CA GLU A 86 25.10 13.91 1.37
C GLU A 86 25.44 14.06 2.86
N GLY A 87 26.03 12.99 3.41
CA GLY A 87 26.61 13.00 4.75
C GLY A 87 28.10 13.38 4.71
N PRO A 88 28.77 13.37 5.88
CA PRO A 88 30.20 13.63 5.94
C PRO A 88 31.01 12.69 5.06
N THR A 89 31.97 13.25 4.32
CA THR A 89 32.85 12.51 3.43
C THR A 89 34.24 12.36 4.05
N ALA A 90 34.63 11.12 4.33
CA ALA A 90 35.97 10.82 4.79
C ALA A 90 36.95 10.75 3.59
N LYS A 91 38.14 11.34 3.74
CA LYS A 91 39.18 11.38 2.71
C LYS A 91 40.23 10.30 3.00
N ARG A 92 40.70 9.59 1.97
CA ARG A 92 41.82 8.63 2.04
C ARG A 92 42.75 8.87 0.85
N ILE A 93 44.05 8.68 1.05
CA ILE A 93 45.05 8.79 -0.02
C ILE A 93 45.24 7.41 -0.64
N ARG A 94 45.37 7.36 -1.97
CA ARG A 94 45.74 6.17 -2.74
C ARG A 94 47.03 6.46 -3.52
N PRO A 95 48.12 5.73 -3.25
CA PRO A 95 49.34 5.88 -4.04
C PRO A 95 49.10 5.45 -5.49
N ARG A 96 49.75 6.13 -6.43
CA ARG A 96 49.74 5.84 -7.87
C ARG A 96 51.16 5.95 -8.44
N ALA A 97 51.33 5.49 -9.68
CA ALA A 97 52.61 5.55 -10.40
C ALA A 97 53.20 6.97 -10.42
N GLN A 98 54.53 7.06 -10.54
CA GLN A 98 55.28 8.32 -10.56
C GLN A 98 55.09 9.18 -9.30
N GLY A 99 54.98 8.56 -8.11
CA GLY A 99 54.84 9.29 -6.84
C GLY A 99 53.53 10.07 -6.67
N ARG A 100 52.53 9.87 -7.53
CA ARG A 100 51.27 10.61 -7.49
C ARG A 100 50.38 10.14 -6.33
N ALA A 101 49.80 11.09 -5.60
CA ALA A 101 48.87 10.82 -4.50
C ALA A 101 47.43 11.20 -4.86
N PHE A 102 46.60 10.20 -5.17
CA PHE A 102 45.19 10.43 -5.50
C PHE A 102 44.30 10.36 -4.25
N ARG A 103 43.16 11.06 -4.26
CA ARG A 103 42.22 11.09 -3.13
C ARG A 103 41.00 10.19 -3.41
N ILE A 104 40.78 9.19 -2.57
CA ILE A 104 39.52 8.44 -2.50
C ILE A 104 38.58 9.14 -1.52
N ARG A 105 37.33 9.35 -1.94
CA ARG A 105 36.26 9.89 -1.09
C ARG A 105 35.38 8.73 -0.61
N ARG A 106 35.36 8.48 0.70
CA ARG A 106 34.41 7.56 1.37
C ARG A 106 33.19 8.39 1.79
N ARG A 107 32.23 8.48 0.87
CA ARG A 107 30.99 9.24 1.08
C ARG A 107 30.03 8.46 1.96
N THR A 108 29.28 9.18 2.80
CA THR A 108 28.13 8.67 3.52
C THR A 108 26.87 9.40 3.08
N SER A 109 25.70 8.89 3.46
CA SER A 109 24.42 9.51 3.15
C SER A 109 23.54 9.63 4.39
N HIS A 110 22.56 10.52 4.30
CA HIS A 110 21.45 10.63 5.24
C HIS A 110 20.17 10.36 4.46
N ILE A 111 19.42 9.33 4.84
CA ILE A 111 18.18 8.93 4.17
C ILE A 111 17.04 9.40 5.04
N THR A 112 16.13 10.18 4.46
CA THR A 112 14.92 10.65 5.13
C THR A 112 13.70 10.16 4.35
N VAL A 113 12.75 9.58 5.07
CA VAL A 113 11.48 9.06 4.53
C VAL A 113 10.36 9.72 5.29
N VAL A 114 9.37 10.21 4.54
CA VAL A 114 8.09 10.70 5.03
C VAL A 114 7.02 9.80 4.44
N VAL A 115 6.26 9.15 5.32
CA VAL A 115 5.05 8.39 4.95
C VAL A 115 3.84 9.19 5.38
N GLU A 116 2.77 9.12 4.60
CA GLU A 116 1.52 9.79 4.93
C GLU A 116 0.34 8.85 4.68
N SER A 117 -0.71 9.02 5.48
CA SER A 117 -1.93 8.24 5.29
C SER A 117 -2.80 8.90 4.21
N ARG A 118 -2.89 8.26 3.04
CA ARG A 118 -3.78 8.69 1.96
C ARG A 118 -4.96 7.72 1.89
N PRO A 119 -6.18 8.13 2.27
CA PRO A 119 -7.36 7.32 2.01
C PRO A 119 -7.56 7.21 0.49
N ALA A 120 -7.81 6.01 -0.02
CA ALA A 120 -8.04 5.77 -1.44
C ALA A 120 -9.19 6.66 -1.97
N SER A 121 -8.98 7.29 -3.12
CA SER A 121 -9.93 8.25 -3.72
C SER A 121 -11.28 7.63 -4.13
N GLY A 122 -11.39 6.29 -4.14
CA GLY A 122 -12.63 5.55 -4.39
C GLY A 122 -13.31 4.98 -3.14
N GLU A 123 -12.60 4.88 -2.02
CA GLU A 123 -13.10 4.28 -0.79
C GLU A 123 -13.02 5.29 0.35
N ARG A 124 -14.09 6.07 0.49
CA ARG A 124 -14.40 6.65 1.80
C ARG A 124 -14.44 5.48 2.79
N SER A 125 -13.42 5.40 3.64
CA SER A 125 -13.13 4.25 4.48
C SER A 125 -14.41 3.62 5.04
N ALA A 126 -14.48 2.29 5.06
CA ALA A 126 -15.63 1.56 5.59
C ALA A 126 -16.05 2.03 7.01
N LYS A 127 -15.10 2.60 7.78
CA LYS A 127 -15.36 3.29 9.05
C LYS A 127 -16.12 4.62 8.88
N SER A 128 -15.75 5.46 7.92
CA SER A 128 -16.43 6.74 7.61
C SER A 128 -17.86 6.52 7.07
N THR A 129 -18.05 5.53 6.20
CA THR A 129 -19.37 5.18 5.66
C THR A 129 -20.26 4.52 6.72
N ARG A 130 -19.71 3.64 7.57
CA ARG A 130 -20.46 3.04 8.69
C ARG A 130 -20.80 4.08 9.77
N ALA A 131 -19.92 5.03 10.07
CA ALA A 131 -20.18 6.13 11.00
C ALA A 131 -21.27 7.08 10.47
N ARG A 132 -21.22 7.49 9.19
CA ARG A 132 -22.29 8.29 8.57
C ARG A 132 -23.62 7.55 8.49
N ARG A 133 -23.61 6.24 8.22
CA ARG A 133 -24.83 5.42 8.20
C ARG A 133 -25.44 5.27 9.60
N ALA A 134 -24.60 5.16 10.62
CA ALA A 134 -25.03 5.16 12.03
C ALA A 134 -25.63 6.52 12.43
N GLU A 135 -24.99 7.64 12.08
CA GLU A 135 -25.55 8.98 12.33
C GLU A 135 -26.85 9.24 11.56
N ALA A 136 -26.94 8.81 10.31
CA ALA A 136 -28.17 8.91 9.51
C ALA A 136 -29.32 8.08 10.12
N SER A 137 -29.02 6.89 10.65
CA SER A 137 -30.03 6.06 11.33
C SER A 137 -30.48 6.66 12.67
N LYS A 138 -29.58 7.35 13.38
CA LYS A 138 -29.88 8.05 14.64
C LYS A 138 -30.67 9.33 14.42
N ALA A 139 -30.44 10.02 13.30
CA ALA A 139 -31.23 11.18 12.88
C ALA A 139 -32.64 10.80 12.42
N ALA A 140 -32.80 9.67 11.71
CA ALA A 140 -34.11 9.15 11.32
C ALA A 140 -34.96 8.69 12.52
N ALA A 141 -34.32 8.18 13.59
CA ALA A 141 -34.99 7.82 14.84
C ALA A 141 -35.41 9.02 15.71
N LYS A 142 -34.92 10.23 15.42
CA LYS A 142 -35.23 11.46 16.17
C LYS A 142 -36.21 12.40 15.43
N ALA A 143 -36.73 12.00 14.27
CA ALA A 143 -37.76 12.75 13.57
C ALA A 143 -39.10 12.65 14.34
N PRO A 144 -39.79 13.77 14.63
CA PRO A 144 -41.09 13.72 15.30
C PRO A 144 -42.13 13.10 14.37
N ALA A 145 -42.78 12.04 14.85
CA ALA A 145 -43.86 11.36 14.15
C ALA A 145 -45.04 12.32 13.92
N LYS A 146 -45.16 12.89 12.71
CA LYS A 146 -46.43 13.47 12.25
C LYS A 146 -47.36 12.33 11.85
N LYS A 147 -48.40 12.13 12.67
CA LYS A 147 -49.57 11.26 12.42
C LYS A 147 -50.19 11.57 11.06
N ALA A 148 -50.46 10.52 10.28
CA ALA A 148 -51.54 10.49 9.28
C ALA A 148 -52.27 9.14 9.38
N PRO A 149 -53.60 9.10 9.11
CA PRO A 149 -54.51 8.16 9.77
C PRO A 149 -54.74 6.86 8.98
N ALA A 150 -55.14 5.83 9.73
CA ALA A 150 -55.44 4.48 9.28
C ALA A 150 -56.73 4.37 8.45
N LYS A 151 -56.72 3.57 7.37
CA LYS A 151 -57.89 2.82 6.88
C LYS A 151 -57.51 1.44 6.29
N LYS A 152 -57.97 0.41 7.02
CA LYS A 152 -58.53 -0.92 6.64
C LYS A 152 -57.96 -1.73 5.45
N ALA A 153 -57.54 -2.96 5.79
CA ALA A 153 -57.45 -4.13 4.91
C ALA A 153 -58.83 -4.65 4.44
N PRO A 154 -58.86 -5.51 3.41
CA PRO A 154 -59.31 -6.88 3.67
C PRO A 154 -58.49 -8.00 2.98
N ALA A 155 -58.76 -9.21 3.43
CA ALA A 155 -58.02 -10.46 3.21
C ALA A 155 -58.57 -11.37 2.08
N LYS A 156 -57.83 -12.49 1.86
CA LYS A 156 -58.10 -13.73 1.08
C LYS A 156 -57.70 -13.64 -0.40
N LYS A 157 -57.08 -14.65 -1.05
CA LYS A 157 -57.08 -16.11 -0.85
C LYS A 157 -55.90 -16.74 -1.64
N ALA A 158 -55.28 -17.80 -1.13
CA ALA A 158 -54.49 -18.76 -1.93
C ALA A 158 -55.42 -19.77 -2.62
N PRO A 159 -54.94 -20.49 -3.65
CA PRO A 159 -54.91 -21.94 -3.49
C PRO A 159 -53.65 -22.62 -4.04
N ALA A 160 -53.33 -23.76 -3.43
CA ALA A 160 -52.30 -24.71 -3.84
C ALA A 160 -52.88 -25.75 -4.83
N ALA A 161 -52.08 -26.22 -5.80
CA ALA A 161 -52.28 -27.50 -6.46
C ALA A 161 -50.97 -28.10 -7.04
N LYS A 162 -50.59 -29.22 -6.43
CA LYS A 162 -49.71 -30.35 -6.81
C LYS A 162 -49.31 -30.53 -8.30
N LYS A 163 -48.03 -30.84 -8.54
CA LYS A 163 -47.53 -32.21 -8.94
C LYS A 163 -46.00 -32.21 -9.17
N ALA A 164 -45.34 -33.23 -8.60
CA ALA A 164 -44.06 -33.80 -9.04
C ALA A 164 -44.34 -35.28 -9.42
N PRO A 165 -43.39 -36.16 -9.81
CA PRO A 165 -42.08 -36.03 -10.51
C PRO A 165 -41.90 -37.08 -11.64
N ALA A 166 -40.86 -36.99 -12.49
CA ALA A 166 -40.20 -38.13 -13.20
C ALA A 166 -38.92 -37.63 -13.92
N LYS A 167 -37.70 -38.04 -13.54
CA LYS A 167 -36.93 -39.27 -13.86
C LYS A 167 -36.48 -39.45 -15.33
N ARG A 168 -35.15 -39.34 -15.55
CA ARG A 168 -34.19 -40.16 -16.36
C ARG A 168 -33.14 -39.23 -17.00
N ALA A 169 -31.86 -39.26 -16.61
CA ALA A 169 -30.84 -40.30 -16.85
C ALA A 169 -30.40 -40.40 -18.32
N GLN A 170 -29.18 -39.93 -18.63
CA GLN A 170 -28.12 -40.66 -19.35
C GLN A 170 -26.87 -39.76 -19.52
N THR A 171 -25.76 -40.20 -18.90
CA THR A 171 -24.35 -40.03 -19.30
C THR A 171 -24.02 -41.11 -20.37
N PRO A 172 -22.77 -41.43 -20.79
CA PRO A 172 -21.46 -40.73 -20.92
C PRO A 172 -20.79 -41.00 -22.32
N THR A 173 -19.45 -40.87 -22.42
CA THR A 173 -18.47 -41.47 -23.37
C THR A 173 -18.07 -40.60 -24.59
N THR A 174 -16.80 -40.47 -25.03
CA THR A 174 -15.55 -41.27 -24.83
C THR A 174 -14.30 -40.44 -25.17
N SER A 175 -13.16 -40.81 -24.55
CA SER A 175 -11.74 -40.95 -24.99
C SER A 175 -11.15 -40.08 -26.13
N GLU A 176 -9.85 -39.80 -26.30
CA GLU A 176 -8.53 -40.42 -25.98
C GLU A 176 -7.46 -39.37 -26.40
N ALA A 177 -6.42 -39.05 -25.61
CA ALA A 177 -5.05 -39.62 -25.60
C ALA A 177 -4.00 -39.03 -26.58
N SER A 178 -2.73 -39.28 -26.23
CA SER A 178 -1.41 -38.90 -26.81
C SER A 178 -0.90 -37.50 -26.42
N GLU A 179 0.15 -37.29 -25.60
CA GLU A 179 1.52 -37.87 -25.52
C GLU A 179 2.31 -37.84 -26.83
N THR A 180 3.19 -36.84 -26.98
CA THR A 180 4.48 -36.99 -27.68
C THR A 180 5.58 -36.20 -26.97
N LYS A 181 6.69 -36.92 -26.77
CA LYS A 181 7.99 -36.51 -26.23
C LYS A 181 8.70 -35.47 -27.11
N GLY A 182 9.58 -34.70 -26.47
CA GLY A 182 10.98 -34.55 -26.91
C GLY A 182 11.36 -33.26 -27.62
N GLY A 183 12.50 -32.68 -27.21
CA GLY A 183 13.21 -31.66 -27.98
C GLY A 183 14.07 -30.73 -27.13
N SER A 184 15.27 -31.18 -26.78
CA SER A 184 16.38 -30.37 -26.26
C SER A 184 17.00 -29.52 -27.38
N ASP A 185 17.24 -28.23 -27.10
CA ASP A 185 18.32 -27.38 -27.61
C ASP A 185 18.57 -26.25 -26.59
#